data_AF-A0A4R2NX78-F1
#
_entry.id   AF-A0A4R2NX78-F1
#
_cell.length_a   1.000
_cell.length_b   1.000
_cell.length_c   1.000
_cell.angle_alpha   90.00
_cell.angle_beta   90.00
_cell.angle_gamma   90.00
#
_symmetry.space_group_name_H-M   'P 1'
#
loop_
_entity.id
_entity.type
_entity.pdbx_description
1 polymer ?
#
loop_
_entity_poly.entity_id
_entity_poly.type
_entity_poly.pdbx_seq_one_letter_code
_entity_poly.pdbx_strand_id
1 'polypeptide(L)'
;MRRADTYLAGCALAVLVAGCAPASGPSAVARAPLPAASYLGVDTRLLEGDLVRFVVQIHEPGHPDALNDYARCAAAQYALIRGYGFARHVRTQLAEGQETGVWQADAVYTISPALPRGVQTIDAEVVVAHCQAQGIPTV
;
A
#
# COMPACT_ATOMS: atom_id res chain seq x y z
N MET A 1 -49.63 -4.54 -50.38
CA MET A 1 -49.47 -5.05 -51.76
C MET A 1 -48.25 -5.95 -51.78
N ARG A 2 -48.45 -7.26 -52.02
CA ARG A 2 -47.37 -8.26 -52.16
C ARG A 2 -46.75 -8.12 -53.55
N ARG A 3 -45.43 -8.16 -53.64
CA ARG A 3 -44.74 -8.73 -54.81
C ARG A 3 -43.67 -9.68 -54.29
N ALA A 4 -43.88 -10.93 -54.64
CA ALA A 4 -42.84 -11.94 -54.71
C ALA A 4 -41.86 -11.53 -55.82
N ASP A 5 -40.60 -11.97 -55.73
CA ASP A 5 -40.08 -12.95 -56.68
C ASP A 5 -38.58 -13.25 -56.43
N THR A 6 -38.31 -14.56 -56.39
CA THR A 6 -37.13 -15.30 -56.89
C THR A 6 -35.71 -14.83 -56.59
N TYR A 7 -34.93 -15.67 -55.88
CA TYR A 7 -33.57 -16.10 -56.27
C TYR A 7 -33.31 -17.50 -55.65
N LEU A 8 -33.31 -18.57 -56.46
CA LEU A 8 -32.11 -19.28 -56.94
C LEU A 8 -31.05 -19.45 -55.83
N ALA A 9 -31.05 -20.59 -55.13
CA ALA A 9 -30.33 -21.80 -55.52
C ALA A 9 -28.80 -21.67 -55.42
N GLY A 10 -28.28 -22.13 -54.28
CA GLY A 10 -27.02 -22.86 -54.19
C GLY A 10 -25.75 -22.02 -54.10
N CYS A 11 -25.14 -22.00 -52.91
CA CYS A 11 -23.72 -22.34 -52.76
C CYS A 11 -23.28 -22.36 -51.30
N ALA A 12 -22.39 -23.32 -51.01
CA ALA A 12 -21.40 -23.31 -49.95
C ALA A 12 -21.85 -23.56 -48.50
N LEU A 13 -21.61 -24.78 -48.02
CA LEU A 13 -21.16 -25.00 -46.65
C LEU A 13 -19.86 -25.82 -46.69
N ALA A 14 -18.73 -25.12 -46.77
CA ALA A 14 -17.42 -25.66 -46.43
C ALA A 14 -17.06 -25.09 -45.06
N VAL A 15 -17.21 -25.90 -44.01
CA VAL A 15 -16.83 -25.55 -42.64
C VAL A 15 -15.31 -25.76 -42.54
N LEU A 16 -14.56 -24.65 -42.60
CA LEU A 16 -13.14 -24.61 -42.25
C LEU A 16 -13.04 -24.42 -40.73
N VAL A 17 -12.53 -25.43 -40.03
CA VAL A 17 -12.20 -25.35 -38.60
C VAL A 17 -10.91 -24.52 -38.47
N ALA A 18 -11.06 -23.28 -38.03
CA ALA A 18 -9.93 -22.41 -37.66
C ALA A 18 -9.38 -22.84 -36.30
N GLY A 19 -8.15 -23.35 -36.27
CA GLY A 19 -7.42 -23.67 -35.05
C GLY A 19 -7.09 -22.41 -34.26
N CYS A 20 -7.35 -22.44 -32.95
CA CYS A 20 -7.00 -21.40 -32.00
C CYS A 20 -5.48 -21.45 -31.74
N ALA A 21 -4.71 -20.47 -32.22
CA ALA A 21 -3.35 -20.25 -31.76
C ALA A 21 -3.40 -19.42 -30.46
N PRO A 22 -2.67 -19.78 -29.39
CA PRO A 22 -2.55 -18.91 -28.23
C PRO A 22 -1.79 -17.66 -28.67
N ALA A 23 -2.45 -16.51 -28.55
CA ALA A 23 -1.80 -15.21 -28.72
C ALA A 23 -0.79 -15.03 -27.58
N SER A 24 0.50 -15.12 -27.93
CA SER A 24 1.60 -14.72 -27.06
C SER A 24 1.44 -13.23 -26.72
N GLY A 25 0.91 -12.95 -25.53
CA GLY A 25 0.78 -11.59 -25.00
C GLY A 25 2.14 -10.90 -24.82
N PRO A 26 2.17 -9.57 -24.64
CA PRO A 26 3.39 -8.79 -24.60
C PRO A 26 4.33 -9.30 -23.51
N SER A 27 5.57 -9.58 -23.90
CA SER A 27 6.66 -9.97 -23.00
C SER A 27 6.73 -9.02 -21.81
N ALA A 28 6.51 -9.56 -20.61
CA ALA A 28 6.74 -8.84 -19.37
C ALA A 28 8.22 -8.42 -19.36
N VAL A 29 8.48 -7.13 -19.58
CA VAL A 29 9.81 -6.57 -19.37
C VAL A 29 10.12 -6.77 -17.89
N ALA A 30 11.05 -7.67 -17.58
CA ALA A 30 11.53 -7.89 -16.23
C ALA A 30 12.08 -6.55 -15.71
N ARG A 31 11.31 -5.86 -14.86
CA ARG A 31 11.81 -4.71 -14.12
C ARG A 31 12.90 -5.23 -13.20
N ALA A 32 14.08 -4.63 -13.28
CA ALA A 32 15.14 -4.87 -12.31
C ALA A 32 14.55 -4.67 -10.90
N PRO A 33 14.92 -5.52 -9.91
CA PRO A 33 14.49 -5.32 -8.53
C PRO A 33 14.87 -3.90 -8.08
N LEU A 34 13.89 -3.17 -7.53
CA LEU A 34 14.19 -1.91 -6.85
C LEU A 34 15.15 -2.19 -5.68
N PRO A 35 16.08 -1.27 -5.35
CA PRO A 35 16.89 -1.40 -4.15
C PRO A 35 15.97 -1.55 -2.92
N ALA A 36 16.36 -2.42 -1.99
CA ALA A 36 15.60 -2.62 -0.76
C ALA A 36 15.67 -1.35 0.11
N ALA A 37 14.51 -0.88 0.58
CA ALA A 37 14.43 0.26 1.48
C ALA A 37 15.24 -0.01 2.76
N SER A 38 16.07 0.96 3.17
CA SER A 38 16.84 0.88 4.41
C SER A 38 16.20 1.78 5.47
N TYR A 39 15.61 1.15 6.47
CA TYR A 39 14.97 1.84 7.59
C TYR A 39 16.02 2.32 8.58
N LEU A 40 16.09 3.64 8.80
CA LEU A 40 17.14 4.28 9.61
C LEU A 40 16.73 4.48 11.07
N GLY A 41 15.53 4.04 11.45
CA GLY A 41 15.02 4.06 12.81
C GLY A 41 13.81 4.97 13.03
N VAL A 42 13.33 4.92 14.28
CA VAL A 42 12.17 5.66 14.77
C VAL A 42 12.57 6.46 16.01
N ASP A 43 12.43 7.79 15.98
CA ASP A 43 12.42 8.59 17.21
C ASP A 43 10.99 8.75 17.72
N THR A 44 10.71 8.15 18.89
CA THR A 44 9.40 8.17 19.52
C THR A 44 9.37 9.16 20.68
N ARG A 45 8.44 10.10 20.64
CA ARG A 45 8.23 11.10 21.69
C ARG A 45 6.77 11.13 22.13
N LEU A 46 6.53 10.77 23.38
CA LEU A 46 5.24 11.06 24.01
C LEU A 46 5.11 12.58 24.14
N LEU A 47 3.99 13.12 23.64
CA LEU A 47 3.66 14.54 23.79
C LEU A 47 2.81 14.69 25.06
N GLU A 48 1.57 15.17 24.91
CA GLU A 48 0.62 15.33 26.01
C GLU A 48 -0.53 14.33 25.89
N GLY A 49 -0.95 13.77 27.03
CA GLY A 49 -2.07 12.82 27.09
C GLY A 49 -1.80 11.57 26.27
N ASP A 50 -2.61 11.36 25.24
CA ASP A 50 -2.54 10.22 24.32
C ASP A 50 -1.81 10.53 23.02
N LEU A 51 -1.30 11.75 22.83
CA LEU A 51 -0.59 12.16 21.62
C LEU A 51 0.86 11.67 21.66
N VAL A 52 1.28 11.06 20.56
CA VAL A 52 2.62 10.54 20.36
C VAL A 52 3.13 10.97 19.00
N ARG A 53 4.36 11.47 18.96
CA ARG A 53 5.09 11.84 17.75
C ARG A 53 6.10 10.76 17.40
N PHE A 54 6.17 10.42 16.11
CA PHE A 54 7.12 9.49 15.53
C PHE A 54 7.86 10.20 14.40
N VAL A 55 9.18 10.31 14.53
CA VAL A 55 10.03 10.74 13.43
C VAL A 55 10.69 9.51 12.85
N VAL A 56 10.35 9.17 11.62
CA VAL A 56 10.87 7.99 10.92
C VAL A 56 11.74 8.41 9.76
N GLN A 57 12.78 7.63 9.48
CA GLN A 57 13.71 7.87 8.39
C GLN A 57 13.90 6.60 7.55
N ILE A 58 13.86 6.76 6.23
CA ILE A 58 14.07 5.67 5.27
C ILE A 58 15.01 6.17 4.17
N HIS A 59 16.05 5.39 3.90
CA HIS A 59 16.87 5.57 2.71
C HIS A 59 16.29 4.73 1.55
N GLU A 60 16.08 5.35 0.40
CA GLU A 60 15.50 4.73 -0.81
C GLU A 60 14.13 4.05 -0.54
N PRO A 61 13.06 4.80 -0.19
CA PRO A 61 11.77 4.26 0.23
C PRO A 61 11.04 3.37 -0.81
N GLY A 62 11.47 3.36 -2.07
CA GLY A 62 10.96 2.47 -3.12
C GLY A 62 9.53 2.75 -3.60
N HIS A 63 8.67 3.38 -2.79
CA HIS A 63 7.31 3.81 -3.14
C HIS A 63 6.89 5.06 -2.34
N PRO A 64 5.90 5.84 -2.82
CA PRO A 64 5.56 7.13 -2.22
C PRO A 64 4.98 7.05 -0.79
N ASP A 65 4.40 5.92 -0.42
CA ASP A 65 3.74 5.73 0.88
C ASP A 65 4.64 5.13 1.97
N ALA A 66 5.89 4.76 1.65
CA ALA A 66 6.74 3.98 2.56
C ALA A 66 6.94 4.65 3.92
N LEU A 67 7.09 5.98 3.91
CA LEU A 67 7.22 6.77 5.14
C LEU A 67 5.93 6.75 5.99
N ASN A 68 4.76 6.81 5.35
CA ASN A 68 3.48 6.74 6.05
C ASN A 68 3.27 5.34 6.63
N ASP A 69 3.59 4.30 5.89
CA ASP A 69 3.47 2.91 6.34
C ASP A 69 4.43 2.65 7.49
N TYR A 70 5.69 3.11 7.41
CA TYR A 70 6.65 2.96 8.50
C TYR A 70 6.21 3.69 9.77
N ALA A 71 5.74 4.95 9.65
CA ALA A 71 5.21 5.68 10.79
C ALA A 71 3.95 5.01 11.39
N ARG A 72 3.09 4.42 10.55
CA ARG A 72 1.91 3.67 10.98
C ARG A 72 2.31 2.41 11.76
N CYS A 73 3.31 1.68 11.27
CA CYS A 73 3.86 0.49 11.93
C CYS A 73 4.46 0.84 13.30
N ALA A 74 5.23 1.91 13.38
CA ALA A 74 5.77 2.42 14.63
C ALA A 74 4.67 2.78 15.64
N ALA A 75 3.64 3.51 15.19
CA ALA A 75 2.53 3.92 16.05
C ALA A 75 1.72 2.74 16.58
N ALA A 76 1.45 1.74 15.74
CA ALA A 76 0.73 0.54 16.14
C ALA A 76 1.50 -0.27 17.20
N GLN A 77 2.79 -0.53 16.98
CA GLN A 77 3.59 -1.26 17.95
C GLN A 77 3.74 -0.51 19.27
N TYR A 78 3.91 0.82 19.20
CA TYR A 78 3.97 1.66 20.40
C TYR A 78 2.67 1.60 21.21
N ALA A 79 1.50 1.60 20.55
CA ALA A 79 0.21 1.44 21.22
C ALA A 79 0.17 0.11 22.01
N LEU A 80 0.57 -1.00 21.40
CA LEU A 80 0.62 -2.31 22.09
C LEU A 80 1.60 -2.30 23.27
N ILE A 81 2.79 -1.72 23.11
CA ILE A 81 3.78 -1.60 24.20
C ILE A 81 3.21 -0.82 25.40
N ARG A 82 2.32 0.14 25.16
CA ARG A 82 1.64 0.92 26.19
C ARG A 82 0.38 0.25 26.76
N GLY A 83 0.04 -0.96 26.30
CA GLY A 83 -1.14 -1.71 26.75
C GLY A 83 -2.45 -1.23 26.11
N TYR A 84 -2.38 -0.56 24.95
CA TYR A 84 -3.54 -0.08 24.20
C TYR A 84 -3.78 -0.91 22.95
N GLY A 85 -5.03 -0.93 22.46
CA GLY A 85 -5.43 -1.69 21.27
C GLY A 85 -5.55 -0.86 19.99
N PHE A 86 -5.53 0.48 20.11
CA PHE A 86 -5.82 1.35 18.98
C PHE A 86 -4.86 2.53 18.87
N ALA A 87 -4.67 2.99 17.65
CA ALA A 87 -4.10 4.29 17.35
C ALA A 87 -5.01 5.05 16.37
N ARG A 88 -4.86 6.36 16.27
CA ARG A 88 -5.50 7.17 15.21
C ARG A 88 -4.53 8.20 14.71
N HIS A 89 -4.42 8.30 13.39
CA HIS A 89 -3.56 9.28 12.73
C HIS A 89 -4.09 10.71 12.94
N VAL A 90 -3.20 11.64 13.28
CA VAL A 90 -3.51 13.06 13.41
C VAL A 90 -2.93 13.85 12.24
N ARG A 91 -1.65 13.66 11.94
CA ARG A 91 -0.95 14.33 10.82
C ARG A 91 0.34 13.61 10.46
N THR A 92 0.80 13.79 9.23
CA THR A 92 2.17 13.50 8.79
C THR A 92 2.72 14.71 8.05
N GLN A 93 3.97 15.08 8.31
CA GLN A 93 4.74 16.03 7.53
C GLN A 93 5.94 15.31 6.92
N LEU A 94 6.11 15.42 5.61
CA LEU A 94 7.21 14.81 4.88
C LEU A 94 8.32 15.85 4.66
N ALA A 95 9.57 15.44 4.83
CA ALA A 95 10.74 16.21 4.40
C ALA A 95 11.33 15.57 3.14
N GLU A 96 11.69 16.42 2.17
CA GLU A 96 12.28 15.97 0.90
C GLU A 96 13.68 15.40 1.12
N GLY A 97 13.93 14.23 0.54
CA GLY A 97 15.17 13.47 0.73
C GLY A 97 15.93 13.18 -0.55
N GLN A 98 15.57 13.79 -1.68
CA GLN A 98 16.07 13.38 -3.01
C GLN A 98 17.60 13.53 -3.15
N GLU A 99 18.18 14.59 -2.58
CA GLU A 99 19.62 14.86 -2.72
C GLU A 99 20.51 13.88 -1.93
N THR A 100 19.98 13.37 -0.82
CA THR A 100 20.72 12.46 0.09
C THR A 100 20.25 11.01 -0.01
N GLY A 101 19.13 10.75 -0.70
CA GLY A 101 18.40 9.48 -0.68
C GLY A 101 17.68 9.20 0.64
N VAL A 102 17.85 10.05 1.67
CA VAL A 102 17.27 9.88 3.01
C VAL A 102 16.01 10.71 3.14
N TRP A 103 14.89 10.02 3.26
CA TRP A 103 13.57 10.61 3.42
C TRP A 103 13.13 10.53 4.87
N GLN A 104 12.40 11.55 5.33
CA GLN A 104 11.92 11.63 6.71
C GLN A 104 10.43 11.95 6.75
N ALA A 105 9.73 11.35 7.70
CA ALA A 105 8.37 11.74 8.08
C ALA A 105 8.28 12.06 9.57
N ASP A 106 7.57 13.14 9.89
CA ASP A 106 7.15 13.53 11.23
C ASP A 106 5.64 13.29 11.35
N ALA A 107 5.27 12.20 12.02
CA ALA A 107 3.88 11.79 12.15
C ALA A 107 3.41 11.87 13.61
N VAL A 108 2.17 12.31 13.81
CA VAL A 108 1.53 12.37 15.12
C VAL A 108 0.30 11.48 15.12
N TYR A 109 0.17 10.68 16.18
CA TYR A 109 -0.94 9.77 16.42
C TYR A 109 -1.49 9.97 17.83
N THR A 110 -2.77 9.65 18.03
CA THR A 110 -3.33 9.38 19.37
C THR A 110 -3.35 7.88 19.62
N ILE A 111 -3.12 7.42 20.85
CA ILE A 111 -3.21 5.99 21.24
C ILE A 111 -4.33 5.77 22.26
N SER A 112 -5.09 4.69 22.15
CA SER A 112 -6.32 4.52 22.95
C SER A 112 -6.61 3.07 23.33
N PRO A 113 -7.14 2.81 24.54
CA PRO A 113 -7.56 1.47 24.95
C PRO A 113 -8.86 1.00 24.25
N ALA A 114 -9.69 1.94 23.78
CA ALA A 114 -10.94 1.66 23.09
C ALA A 114 -10.98 2.35 21.72
N LEU A 115 -11.86 1.89 20.83
CA LEU A 115 -11.96 2.38 19.45
C LEU A 115 -12.14 3.92 19.41
N PRO A 116 -11.16 4.69 18.89
CA PRO A 116 -11.26 6.14 18.74
C PRO A 116 -12.38 6.55 17.81
N ARG A 117 -13.01 7.71 18.11
CA ARG A 117 -13.90 8.38 17.15
C ARG A 117 -13.12 9.04 16.02
N GLY A 118 -13.71 9.06 14.84
CA GLY A 118 -13.18 9.73 13.65
C GLY A 118 -12.72 8.75 12.57
N VAL A 119 -11.95 9.27 11.61
CA VAL A 119 -11.40 8.50 10.49
C VAL A 119 -9.96 8.09 10.76
N GLN A 120 -9.43 7.15 9.97
CA GLN A 120 -8.04 6.69 10.05
C GLN A 120 -7.65 6.09 11.41
N THR A 121 -8.62 5.38 12.00
CA THR A 121 -8.40 4.54 13.17
C THR A 121 -7.65 3.27 12.77
N ILE A 122 -6.73 2.86 13.63
CA ILE A 122 -5.84 1.72 13.47
C ILE A 122 -6.14 0.75 14.59
N ASP A 123 -6.43 -0.50 14.22
CA ASP A 123 -6.30 -1.64 15.12
C ASP A 123 -4.82 -2.00 15.20
N ALA A 124 -4.25 -1.89 16.39
CA ALA A 124 -2.81 -2.00 16.58
C ALA A 124 -2.30 -3.43 16.35
N GLU A 125 -3.07 -4.45 16.72
CA GLU A 125 -2.68 -5.85 16.54
C GLU A 125 -2.68 -6.22 15.06
N VAL A 126 -3.74 -5.83 14.34
CA VAL A 126 -3.87 -6.08 12.90
C VAL A 126 -2.75 -5.40 12.13
N VAL A 127 -2.45 -4.14 12.46
CA VAL A 127 -1.38 -3.40 11.77
C VAL A 127 -0.01 -3.96 12.09
N VAL A 128 0.31 -4.30 13.33
CA VAL A 128 1.62 -4.91 13.66
C VAL A 128 1.82 -6.22 12.90
N ALA A 129 0.79 -7.08 12.84
CA ALA A 129 0.85 -8.31 12.07
C ALA A 129 1.08 -8.04 10.57
N HIS A 130 0.41 -7.02 10.01
CA HIS A 130 0.62 -6.61 8.62
C HIS A 130 2.05 -6.10 8.38
N CYS A 131 2.58 -5.25 9.28
CA CYS A 131 3.95 -4.73 9.19
C CYS A 131 4.99 -5.84 9.20
N GLN A 132 4.83 -6.82 10.09
CA GLN A 132 5.69 -8.01 10.13
C GLN A 132 5.62 -8.81 8.82
N ALA A 133 4.43 -9.01 8.27
CA ALA A 133 4.25 -9.71 6.99
C ALA A 133 4.86 -8.97 5.80
N GLN A 134 4.93 -7.63 5.84
CA GLN A 134 5.56 -6.79 4.82
C GLN A 134 7.05 -6.54 5.06
N GLY A 135 7.61 -7.00 6.19
CA GLY A 135 9.00 -6.72 6.56
C GLY A 135 9.27 -5.25 6.89
N ILE A 136 8.24 -4.49 7.27
CA ILE A 136 8.37 -3.11 7.73
C ILE A 136 8.72 -3.16 9.23
N PRO A 137 9.88 -2.65 9.66
CA PRO A 137 10.24 -2.65 11.07
C PRO A 137 9.28 -1.79 11.89
N THR A 138 9.23 -2.09 13.18
CA THR A 138 8.47 -1.32 14.17
C THR A 138 9.44 -0.56 15.08
N VAL A 139 9.03 -0.18 16.29
CA VAL A 139 9.85 0.60 17.23
C VAL A 139 11.08 -0.14 17.75
#